data_AF-A0AAV6C4M7-F1
#
_entry.id   AF-A0AAV6C4M7-F1
#
_cell.length_a   1.000
_cell.length_b   1.000
_cell.length_c   1.000
_cell.angle_alpha   90.00
_cell.angle_beta   90.00
_cell.angle_gamma   90.00
#
_symmetry.space_group_name_H-M   'P 1'
#
loop_
_entity.id
_entity.type
_entity.pdbx_description
1 polymer ?
#
loop_
_entity_poly.entity_id
_entity_poly.type
_entity_poly.pdbx_seq_one_letter_code
_entity_poly.pdbx_strand_id
1 'polypeptide(L)'
;GSFMATLDASPVWALLGAKGLAPLDDYSPDRMPPVNTGLLEGELAWRQHDGGHTDAPNMKYFLQWADKFLDRPSVFNAPSH
;
A
#
# COMPACT_ATOMS: atom_id res chain seq x y z
N GLY A 1 12.06 6.75 -5.72
CA GLY A 1 12.00 5.84 -6.87
C GLY A 1 10.72 5.03 -6.85
N SER A 2 10.62 4.01 -5.99
CA SER A 2 9.43 3.13 -5.94
C SER A 2 8.12 3.88 -5.71
N PHE A 3 8.09 4.90 -4.83
CA PHE A 3 6.88 5.71 -4.63
C PHE A 3 6.43 6.43 -5.91
N MET A 4 7.36 7.06 -6.66
CA MET A 4 7.05 7.71 -7.94
C MET A 4 6.47 6.72 -8.93
N ALA A 5 7.10 5.56 -9.08
CA ALA A 5 6.63 4.54 -10.01
C ALA A 5 5.22 4.05 -9.65
N THR A 6 4.90 3.93 -8.36
CA THR A 6 3.54 3.60 -7.92
C THR A 6 2.56 4.74 -8.21
N LEU A 7 2.92 6.00 -7.95
CA LEU A 7 2.08 7.15 -8.30
C LEU A 7 1.81 7.22 -9.81
N ASP A 8 2.85 7.14 -10.64
CA ASP A 8 2.76 7.22 -12.10
C ASP A 8 1.92 6.08 -12.72
N ALA A 9 1.83 4.93 -12.04
CA ALA A 9 0.98 3.81 -12.47
C ALA A 9 -0.51 4.05 -12.18
N SER A 10 -0.84 4.93 -11.23
CA SER A 10 -2.21 5.13 -10.72
C SER A 10 -3.27 5.45 -11.79
N PRO A 11 -3.00 6.25 -12.85
CA PRO A 11 -3.98 6.49 -13.90
C PRO A 11 -4.43 5.19 -14.60
N VAL A 12 -3.53 4.21 -14.78
CA VAL A 12 -3.88 2.94 -15.43
C VAL A 12 -4.79 2.09 -14.53
N TRP A 13 -4.58 2.11 -13.21
CA TRP A 13 -5.46 1.41 -12.28
C TRP A 13 -6.89 1.98 -12.30
N ALA A 14 -7.03 3.30 -12.40
CA ALA A 14 -8.33 3.94 -12.56
C ALA A 14 -9.04 3.51 -13.86
N LEU A 15 -8.30 3.36 -14.97
CA LEU A 15 -8.85 2.85 -16.23
C LEU A 15 -9.36 1.41 -16.11
N LEU A 16 -8.76 0.61 -15.23
CA LEU A 16 -9.16 -0.77 -14.95
C LEU A 16 -10.29 -0.87 -13.90
N GLY A 17 -10.85 0.26 -13.45
CA GLY A 17 -11.91 0.30 -12.45
C GLY A 17 -11.44 0.07 -11.01
N ALA A 18 -10.14 0.14 -10.76
CA ALA A 18 -9.52 -0.04 -9.45
C ALA A 18 -9.04 1.30 -8.87
N LYS A 19 -8.80 1.34 -7.55
CA LYS A 19 -8.36 2.56 -6.87
C LYS A 19 -6.86 2.80 -7.08
N GLY A 20 -6.53 3.89 -7.77
CA GLY A 20 -5.15 4.40 -7.84
C GLY A 20 -4.72 5.15 -6.57
N LEU A 21 -3.49 5.65 -6.54
CA LEU A 21 -2.99 6.54 -5.50
C LEU A 21 -3.25 8.02 -5.83
N ALA A 22 -3.24 8.87 -4.82
CA ALA A 22 -3.37 10.32 -4.95
C ALA A 22 -2.48 11.04 -3.91
N PRO A 23 -2.07 12.30 -4.15
CA PRO A 23 -2.24 13.10 -5.38
C PRO A 23 -1.30 12.65 -6.52
N LEU A 24 -1.68 12.90 -7.79
CA LEU A 24 -0.98 12.40 -8.99
C LEU A 24 0.02 13.39 -9.58
N ASP A 25 -0.07 14.64 -9.14
CA ASP A 25 0.34 15.83 -9.88
C ASP A 25 1.48 16.59 -9.21
N ASP A 26 1.99 16.09 -8.08
CA ASP A 26 3.12 16.70 -7.37
C ASP A 26 3.91 15.66 -6.57
N TYR A 27 5.01 15.18 -7.16
CA TYR A 27 6.03 14.41 -6.44
C TYR A 27 7.12 15.37 -5.93
N SER A 28 6.88 15.97 -4.77
CA SER A 28 7.96 16.53 -3.95
C SER A 28 8.31 15.54 -2.82
N PRO A 29 9.54 15.54 -2.29
CA PRO A 29 9.87 14.77 -1.09
C PRO A 29 8.90 15.00 0.09
N ASP A 30 8.31 16.20 0.17
CA ASP A 30 7.35 16.59 1.20
C ASP A 30 5.97 15.92 1.03
N ARG A 31 5.69 15.38 -0.16
CA ARG A 31 4.44 14.69 -0.51
C ARG A 31 4.50 13.18 -0.26
N MET A 32 5.69 12.62 -0.01
CA MET A 32 5.81 11.21 0.32
C MET A 32 5.19 10.93 1.70
N PRO A 33 4.41 9.86 1.87
CA PRO A 33 3.90 9.49 3.18
C PRO A 33 5.06 9.31 4.17
N PRO A 34 4.90 9.75 5.43
CA PRO A 34 5.90 9.49 6.46
C PRO A 34 6.19 8.00 6.59
N VAL A 35 7.41 7.64 7.02
CA VAL A 35 7.77 6.26 7.31
C VAL A 35 6.73 5.63 8.26
N ASN A 36 6.42 4.35 8.03
CA ASN A 36 5.38 3.58 8.69
C ASN A 36 3.93 4.01 8.40
N THR A 37 3.71 5.02 7.56
CA THR A 37 2.39 5.40 7.04
C THR A 37 2.13 4.70 5.70
N GLY A 38 1.03 3.96 5.61
CA GLY A 38 0.67 3.19 4.43
C GLY A 38 -0.51 3.77 3.68
N LEU A 39 -0.40 3.83 2.36
CA LEU A 39 -1.52 4.01 1.43
C LEU A 39 -2.01 2.61 1.02
N LEU A 40 -2.91 2.02 1.81
CA LEU A 40 -3.28 0.59 1.72
C LEU A 40 -4.77 0.34 1.44
N GLU A 41 -5.49 1.37 0.99
CA GLU A 41 -6.94 1.32 0.81
C GLU A 41 -7.37 0.75 -0.56
N GLY A 42 -6.51 0.85 -1.57
CA GLY A 42 -6.77 0.40 -2.92
C GLY A 42 -5.98 -0.85 -3.31
N GLU A 43 -6.30 -1.38 -4.47
CA GLU A 43 -5.59 -2.49 -5.12
C GLU A 43 -4.15 -2.07 -5.48
N LEU A 44 -3.93 -0.78 -5.77
CA LEU A 44 -2.61 -0.18 -5.79
C LEU A 44 -2.28 0.41 -4.42
N ALA A 45 -1.16 -0.03 -3.84
CA ALA A 45 -0.79 0.33 -2.48
C ALA A 45 0.71 0.65 -2.33
N TRP A 46 1.06 1.45 -1.34
CA TRP A 46 2.46 1.78 -1.00
C TRP A 46 2.67 1.97 0.51
N ARG A 47 3.79 1.47 1.04
CA ARG A 47 4.22 1.69 2.43
C ARG A 47 5.74 1.53 2.55
N GLN A 48 6.38 2.50 3.20
CA GLN A 48 7.78 2.38 3.64
C GLN A 48 7.84 2.02 5.13
N HIS A 49 8.72 1.08 5.49
CA HIS A 49 9.09 0.82 6.88
C HIS A 49 10.43 1.46 7.24
N ASP A 50 10.74 1.51 8.52
CA ASP A 50 11.97 2.01 9.12
C ASP A 50 13.09 0.96 9.24
N GLY A 51 12.80 -0.31 8.94
CA GLY A 51 13.81 -1.37 8.85
C GLY A 51 14.80 -1.18 7.68
N GLY A 52 15.90 -1.92 7.71
CA GLY A 52 16.88 -2.00 6.62
C GLY A 52 16.38 -2.77 5.40
N HIS A 53 17.26 -3.42 4.64
CA HIS A 53 16.86 -4.24 3.49
C HIS A 53 16.25 -5.58 3.94
N THR A 54 15.01 -5.53 4.43
CA THR A 54 14.25 -6.66 4.97
C THR A 54 12.76 -6.44 4.80
N ASP A 55 11.99 -7.48 4.49
CA ASP A 55 10.54 -7.36 4.28
C ASP A 55 9.72 -7.48 5.58
N ALA A 56 10.34 -7.97 6.66
CA ALA A 56 9.64 -8.38 7.87
C ALA A 56 8.71 -7.29 8.46
N PRO A 57 9.10 -6.00 8.53
CA PRO A 57 8.22 -4.95 9.08
C PRO A 57 6.97 -4.67 8.24
N ASN A 58 6.97 -5.03 6.96
CA ASN A 58 5.83 -4.84 6.06
C ASN A 58 4.88 -6.05 6.01
N MET A 59 5.33 -7.25 6.40
CA MET A 59 4.54 -8.47 6.22
C MET A 59 3.16 -8.44 6.88
N LYS A 60 3.03 -7.86 8.08
CA LYS A 60 1.72 -7.69 8.73
C LYS A 60 0.75 -6.86 7.88
N TYR A 61 1.23 -5.75 7.32
CA TYR A 61 0.43 -4.85 6.50
C TYR A 61 0.09 -5.47 5.15
N PHE A 62 1.05 -6.18 4.55
CA PHE A 62 0.85 -6.92 3.31
C PHE A 62 -0.23 -8.00 3.47
N LEU A 63 -0.16 -8.82 4.51
CA LEU A 63 -1.14 -9.87 4.76
C LEU A 63 -2.54 -9.28 5.00
N GLN A 64 -2.65 -8.22 5.81
CA GLN A 64 -3.93 -7.51 6.00
C GLN A 64 -4.48 -6.89 4.72
N TRP A 65 -3.62 -6.34 3.87
CA TRP A 65 -4.00 -5.82 2.56
C TRP A 65 -4.48 -6.96 1.65
N ALA A 66 -3.73 -8.05 1.55
CA ALA A 66 -4.06 -9.19 0.71
C ALA A 66 -5.38 -9.85 1.13
N ASP A 67 -5.63 -10.02 2.43
CA ASP A 67 -6.86 -10.61 2.95
C ASP A 67 -8.12 -9.83 2.48
N LYS A 68 -8.03 -8.49 2.36
CA LYS A 68 -9.13 -7.65 1.87
C LYS A 68 -9.49 -7.92 0.41
N PHE A 69 -8.50 -8.20 -0.43
CA PHE A 69 -8.69 -8.34 -1.88
C PHE A 69 -8.82 -9.80 -2.34
N LEU A 70 -8.43 -10.76 -1.48
CA LEU A 70 -8.55 -12.19 -1.75
C LEU A 70 -9.78 -12.84 -1.11
N ASP A 71 -10.64 -12.05 -0.46
CA ASP A 71 -11.82 -12.51 0.28
C ASP A 71 -11.49 -13.64 1.27
N ARG A 72 -10.39 -13.46 2.02
CA ARG A 72 -9.94 -14.42 3.03
C ARG A 72 -10.17 -13.85 4.44
N PRO A 73 -10.50 -14.71 5.42
CA PRO A 73 -10.57 -14.28 6.81
C PRO A 73 -9.22 -13.69 7.24
N SER A 74 -9.24 -12.47 7.75
CA SER A 74 -8.02 -11.81 8.22
C SER A 74 -7.39 -12.60 9.35
N VAL A 75 -6.13 -13.00 9.19
CA VAL A 75 -5.37 -13.72 10.23
C VAL A 75 -5.08 -12.85 11.46
N PHE A 76 -5.34 -11.54 11.38
CA PHE A 76 -5.17 -10.60 12.49
C PHE A 76 -6.48 -10.21 13.18
N ASN A 77 -7.63 -10.55 12.58
CA ASN A 77 -8.96 -10.32 13.16
C ASN A 77 -9.73 -11.64 13.43
N ALA A 78 -9.08 -12.79 13.28
CA ALA A 78 -9.69 -14.08 13.60
C ALA A 78 -10.07 -14.11 15.09
N PRO A 79 -11.31 -14.52 15.44
CA PRO A 79 -11.71 -14.64 16.84
C PRO A 79 -10.76 -15.62 17.54
N SER A 80 -10.21 -15.19 18.68
CA SER A 80 -9.44 -16.06 19.57
C SER A 80 -10.32 -17.24 19.98
N HIS A 81 -9.87 -18.46 19.66
CA HIS A 81 -10.45 -19.70 20.17
C HIS A 81 -10.34 -19.77 21.70
#